data_AF-A0A935GPX3-F1
#
_entry.id   AF-A0A935GPX3-F1
#
_cell.length_a   1.000
_cell.length_b   1.000
_cell.length_c   1.000
_cell.angle_alpha   90.00
_cell.angle_beta   90.00
_cell.angle_gamma   90.00
#
_symmetry.space_group_name_H-M   'P 1'
#
loop_
_entity.id
_entity.type
_entity.pdbx_description
1 polymer ?
#
loop_
_entity_poly.entity_id
_entity_poly.type
_entity_poly.pdbx_seq_one_letter_code
_entity_poly.pdbx_strand_id
1 'polypeptide(L)' 'MIHGGRDALAPVAAGRWLANALPSARLVEIAEAAHLPFASHAGIVAGALEALHG' A
#
# COMPACT_ATOMS: atom_id res chain seq x y z
N MET A 1 4.38 -3.05 -1.74
CA MET A 1 3.64 -2.71 -0.51
C MET A 1 2.44 -1.88 -0.87
N ILE A 2 1.28 -2.19 -0.30
CA ILE A 2 0.05 -1.40 -0.45
C ILE A 2 -0.35 -0.94 0.94
N HIS A 3 -0.63 0.35 1.12
CA HIS A 3 -0.80 0.93 2.45
C HIS A 3 -1.88 2.02 2.47
N GLY A 4 -2.66 2.07 3.54
CA GLY A 4 -3.69 3.09 3.73
C GLY A 4 -3.13 4.37 4.35
N GLY A 5 -3.43 5.53 3.78
CA GLY A 5 -2.98 6.82 4.31
C GLY A 5 -3.57 7.19 5.66
N ARG A 6 -4.69 6.55 6.04
CA ARG A 6 -5.39 6.71 7.33
C ARG A 6 -5.29 5.48 8.22
N ASP A 7 -4.33 4.60 7.96
CA ASP A 7 -4.08 3.44 8.79
C ASP A 7 -3.52 3.86 10.16
N ALA A 8 -4.31 3.61 11.21
CA ALA A 8 -3.97 3.90 12.60
C ALA A 8 -3.20 2.75 13.28
N LEU A 9 -3.21 1.55 12.70
CA LEU A 9 -2.54 0.36 13.25
C LEU A 9 -1.12 0.21 12.70
N ALA A 10 -0.95 0.48 11.40
CA ALA A 10 0.34 0.56 10.75
C ALA A 10 0.41 1.92 10.04
N PRO A 11 1.14 2.92 10.54
CA PRO A 11 1.19 4.23 9.88
C PRO A 11 1.93 4.21 8.54
N VAL A 12 1.50 5.05 7.59
CA VAL A 12 2.09 5.11 6.24
C VAL A 12 3.57 5.43 6.19
N ALA A 13 4.10 6.10 7.21
CA ALA A 13 5.53 6.31 7.37
C ALA A 13 6.32 4.99 7.39
N ALA A 14 5.78 3.91 7.97
CA ALA A 14 6.43 2.59 7.98
C ALA A 14 6.50 2.00 6.56
N GLY A 15 5.43 2.14 5.77
CA GLY A 15 5.41 1.73 4.36
C GLY A 15 6.42 2.50 3.52
N ARG A 16 6.53 3.82 3.72
CA ARG A 16 7.54 4.67 3.07
C ARG A 16 8.97 4.29 3.45
N TRP A 17 9.21 4.02 4.73
CA TRP A 17 10.53 3.57 5.21
C TRP A 17 10.93 2.23 4.58
N LEU A 18 10.04 1.24 4.59
CA LEU A 18 10.30 -0.07 3.98
C LEU A 18 10.56 0.02 2.47
N ALA A 19 9.82 0.86 1.75
CA ALA A 19 10.03 1.05 0.31
C ALA A 19 11.40 1.66 -0.03
N ASN A 20 11.94 2.49 0.85
CA ASN A 20 13.29 3.05 0.69
C ASN A 20 14.38 2.08 1.13
N ALA A 21 14.11 1.21 2.10
CA ALA A 21 15.09 0.29 2.68
C ALA A 21 15.26 -1.02 1.90
N LEU A 22 14.22 -1.49 1.22
CA LEU A 22 14.21 -2.80 0.55
C LEU A 22 14.48 -2.67 -0.96
N PRO A 23 15.43 -3.44 -1.51
CA PRO A 23 15.64 -3.51 -2.95
C PRO A 23 14.37 -3.93 -3.68
N SER A 24 14.07 -3.26 -4.80
CA SER A 24 12.92 -3.54 -5.66
C SER A 24 11.54 -3.36 -5.01
N ALA A 25 11.46 -2.81 -3.79
CA ALA A 25 10.18 -2.49 -3.18
C ALA A 25 9.51 -1.32 -3.90
N ARG A 26 8.20 -1.44 -4.12
CA ARG A 26 7.33 -0.36 -4.60
C ARG A 26 6.26 -0.09 -3.56
N LEU A 27 5.97 1.19 -3.31
CA LEU A 27 4.86 1.60 -2.44
C LEU A 27 3.68 2.09 -3.26
N VAL A 28 2.50 1.55 -2.96
CA VAL A 28 1.21 2.10 -3.37
C VAL A 28 0.53 2.61 -2.12
N GLU A 29 0.42 3.92 -2.01
CA GLU A 29 -0.28 4.60 -0.91
C GLU A 29 -1.70 4.98 -1.37
N ILE A 30 -2.71 4.55 -0.62
CA ILE A 30 -4.11 4.88 -0.87
C ILE A 30 -4.53 5.88 0.21
N ALA A 31 -4.45 7.17 -0.10
CA ALA A 31 -4.57 8.27 0.87
C ALA A 31 -5.80 8.16 1.79
N GLU A 32 -6.95 7.76 1.24
CA GLU A 32 -8.22 7.71 1.97
C GLU A 32 -8.48 6.38 2.69
N ALA A 33 -7.66 5.34 2.45
CA ALA A 33 -7.87 4.03 3.03
C ALA A 33 -7.36 3.96 4.48
N ALA A 34 -8.13 3.28 5.33
CA ALA A 34 -7.69 2.82 6.64
C ALA A 34 -6.89 1.52 6.52
N HIS A 35 -6.80 0.73 7.59
CA HIS A 35 -5.95 -0.46 7.68
C HIS A 35 -6.23 -1.56 6.64
N LEU A 36 -7.49 -1.69 6.18
CA LEU A 36 -7.92 -2.77 5.28
C LEU A 36 -8.25 -2.23 3.88
N PRO A 37 -7.25 -1.79 3.09
CA PRO A 37 -7.49 -1.24 1.75
C PRO A 37 -8.08 -2.27 0.79
N PHE A 38 -7.81 -3.57 0.96
CA PHE A 38 -8.40 -4.61 0.11
C PHE A 38 -9.91 -4.80 0.33
N ALA A 39 -10.43 -4.42 1.50
CA ALA A 39 -11.87 -4.48 1.79
C ALA A 39 -12.61 -3.23 1.29
N SER A 40 -11.97 -2.06 1.34
CA SER A 40 -12.60 -0.76 1.01
C SER A 40 -12.29 -0.26 -0.42
N HIS A 41 -11.14 -0.64 -0.97
CA HIS A 41 -10.59 -0.14 -2.24
C HIS A 41 -10.07 -1.31 -3.11
N ALA A 42 -10.83 -2.42 -3.15
CA ALA A 42 -10.43 -3.68 -3.79
C ALA A 42 -9.92 -3.51 -5.23
N GLY A 43 -10.53 -2.63 -6.04
CA GLY A 43 -10.09 -2.38 -7.42
C GLY A 43 -8.70 -1.75 -7.52
N ILE A 44 -8.36 -0.82 -6.62
CA ILE A 44 -7.02 -0.21 -6.57
C ILE A 44 -5.99 -1.28 -6.15
N VAL A 45 -6.35 -2.12 -5.17
CA VAL A 45 -5.49 -3.21 -4.72
C VAL A 45 -5.26 -4.23 -5.84
N ALA A 46 -6.31 -4.65 -6.55
CA ALA A 46 -6.20 -5.57 -7.67
C ALA A 46 -5.29 -5.02 -8.78
N GLY A 47 -5.51 -3.77 -9.21
CA GLY A 47 -4.67 -3.14 -10.23
C GLY A 47 -3.19 -3.01 -9.80
N ALA A 48 -2.93 -2.75 -8.53
CA ALA A 48 -1.57 -2.73 -7.99
C ALA A 48 -0.90 -4.13 -8.00
N LEU A 49 -1.67 -5.20 -7.80
CA LEU A 49 -1.17 -6.57 -7.89
C LEU A 49 -0.91 -7.00 -9.34
N GLU A 50 -1.80 -6.64 -10.27
CA GLU A 50 -1.61 -6.90 -11.70
C GLU A 50 -0.32 -6.25 -12.23
N ALA A 51 -0.04 -5.01 -11.82
CA ALA A 51 1.17 -4.29 -12.18
C ALA A 51 2.48 -4.90 -11.63
N LEU A 52 2.40 -5.86 -10.70
CA LEU A 52 3.55 -6.62 -10.19
C LEU A 52 3.79 -7.94 -10.94
N HIS A 53 2.79 -8.44 -11.66
CA HIS A 53 2.85 -9.72 -12.39
C HIS A 53 3.14 -9.56 -13.89
N GLY A 54 3.35 -8.33 -14.38
CA GLY A 54 3.84 -8.03 -15.74
C GLY A 54 5.32 -7.72 -15.76
#